data_AF-A0A7X8ASI2-F1
#
_entry.id   AF-A0A7X8ASI2-F1
#
_cell.length_a   1.000
_cell.length_b   1.000
_cell.length_c   1.000
_cell.angle_alpha   90.00
_cell.angle_beta   90.00
_cell.angle_gamma   90.00
#
_symmetry.space_group_name_H-M   'P 1'
#
loop_
_entity.id
_entity.type
_entity.pdbx_description
1 polymer ?
#
loop_
_entity_poly.entity_id
_entity_poly.type
_entity_poly.pdbx_seq_one_letter_code
_entity_poly.pdbx_strand_id
1 'polypeptide(L)'
;MRKILSLFIQGYTFSLLRKSEEKAINFLSRIDHKFYTPKIYEIYGNLLIRKGDLDLGENILKEGVEKYKKSKGIYRALSQIFLRKGEIDKAIEIIKLAKENNKETYWYNLVLGDLYYYEKKDLDNALKEYIELLNRKDVVFSSDVKSPARYLYKRLARIFYETKDYQKAKEYYKKFYDLKPSNFYEKDFLYYGEVLYNLNEKEEAVKIWNEGIKRRRGNIIKKGVKNFGIDLGEVEKIDKKDEFTRIPVFTELITERTNFFDVVKKRTESLIRDGDIISVASAVAAIADGRVFSVETINVSPLANFLSKFVSRPKNNPFATTAPLSNPYAMQIAIEEAGVLRILFASIMSFIGKIFGVRGLFYIISGKVVTQIDDMPASMPPYDYYVISGVHNSKSFCNKIKEVTGCETCIVDANDLGIAWVVDSTDNMDKKEVEKALSDNPQGNEDFQTPIIIIRKN
;
A
#
# COMPACT_ATOMS: atom_id res chain seq x y z
N MET A 1 -26.35 -22.24 -19.15
CA MET A 1 -25.03 -22.73 -19.63
C MET A 1 -23.95 -21.64 -19.62
N ARG A 2 -24.15 -20.49 -20.32
CA ARG A 2 -23.14 -19.41 -20.43
C ARG A 2 -22.55 -18.89 -19.10
N LYS A 3 -23.40 -18.59 -18.10
CA LYS A 3 -22.93 -18.11 -16.77
C LYS A 3 -22.04 -19.12 -16.04
N ILE A 4 -22.40 -20.41 -16.09
CA ILE A 4 -21.62 -21.49 -15.45
C ILE A 4 -20.26 -21.62 -16.12
N LEU A 5 -20.23 -21.58 -17.46
CA LEU A 5 -18.98 -21.64 -18.21
C LEU A 5 -18.08 -20.44 -17.93
N SER A 6 -18.63 -19.23 -17.82
CA SER A 6 -17.89 -18.03 -17.41
C SER A 6 -17.24 -18.18 -16.02
N LEU A 7 -17.95 -18.76 -15.05
CA LEU A 7 -17.41 -19.02 -13.72
C LEU A 7 -16.32 -20.10 -13.73
N PHE A 8 -16.49 -21.13 -14.55
CA PHE A 8 -15.47 -22.16 -14.75
C PHE A 8 -14.18 -21.59 -15.36
N ILE A 9 -14.31 -20.77 -16.42
CA ILE A 9 -13.18 -20.07 -17.04
C ILE A 9 -12.47 -19.19 -16.01
N GLN A 10 -13.23 -18.42 -15.22
CA GLN A 10 -12.67 -17.60 -14.16
C GLN A 10 -11.88 -18.44 -13.13
N GLY A 11 -12.46 -19.54 -12.65
CA GLY A 11 -11.80 -20.45 -11.71
C GLY A 11 -10.53 -21.09 -12.28
N TYR A 12 -10.57 -21.48 -13.56
CA TYR A 12 -9.41 -22.05 -14.24
C TYR A 12 -8.30 -20.99 -14.45
N THR A 13 -8.66 -19.76 -14.80
CA THR A 13 -7.70 -18.64 -14.85
C THR A 13 -6.99 -18.44 -13.51
N PHE A 14 -7.71 -18.45 -12.39
CA PHE A 14 -7.09 -18.38 -11.05
C PHE A 14 -6.15 -19.56 -10.76
N SER A 15 -6.50 -20.77 -11.18
CA SER A 15 -5.62 -21.94 -11.08
C SER A 15 -4.33 -21.77 -11.91
N LEU A 16 -4.44 -21.20 -13.11
CA LEU A 16 -3.27 -20.93 -13.97
C LEU A 16 -2.38 -19.84 -13.38
N LEU A 17 -2.95 -18.76 -12.85
CA LEU A 17 -2.20 -17.67 -12.21
C LEU A 17 -1.26 -18.19 -11.12
N ARG A 18 -1.73 -19.12 -10.29
CA ARG A 18 -0.92 -19.79 -9.25
C ARG A 18 0.31 -20.52 -9.79
N LYS A 19 0.33 -20.87 -11.08
CA LYS A 19 1.43 -21.59 -11.74
C LYS A 19 2.29 -20.67 -12.60
N SER A 20 1.67 -19.84 -13.43
CA SER A 20 2.34 -18.96 -14.39
C SER A 20 1.36 -17.94 -14.97
N GLU A 21 1.74 -16.66 -14.91
CA GLU A 21 1.01 -15.57 -15.55
C GLU A 21 0.91 -15.76 -17.07
N GLU A 22 2.00 -16.19 -17.70
CA GLU A 22 2.06 -16.44 -19.14
C GLU A 22 1.05 -17.51 -19.57
N LYS A 23 0.90 -18.58 -18.77
CA LYS A 23 -0.13 -19.60 -19.02
C LYS A 23 -1.54 -19.03 -18.93
N ALA A 24 -1.79 -18.14 -17.97
CA ALA A 24 -3.09 -17.49 -17.82
C ALA A 24 -3.39 -16.55 -19.02
N ILE A 25 -2.40 -15.77 -19.47
CA ILE A 25 -2.49 -14.91 -20.66
C ILE A 25 -2.81 -15.75 -21.91
N ASN A 26 -2.02 -16.81 -22.16
CA ASN A 26 -2.20 -17.67 -23.33
C ASN A 26 -3.54 -18.42 -23.33
N PHE A 27 -4.07 -18.73 -22.16
CA PHE A 27 -5.40 -19.32 -22.02
C PHE A 27 -6.47 -18.28 -22.38
N LEU A 28 -6.44 -17.13 -21.73
CA LEU A 28 -7.42 -16.06 -21.94
C LEU A 28 -7.45 -15.58 -23.39
N SER A 29 -6.29 -15.43 -24.05
CA SER A 29 -6.22 -14.98 -25.45
C SER A 29 -6.96 -15.88 -26.46
N ARG A 30 -7.32 -17.11 -26.07
CA ARG A 30 -8.07 -18.07 -26.89
C ARG A 30 -9.55 -18.16 -26.53
N ILE A 31 -9.97 -17.53 -25.44
CA ILE A 31 -11.35 -17.57 -24.96
C ILE A 31 -12.15 -16.42 -25.58
N ASP A 32 -13.30 -16.76 -26.14
CA ASP A 32 -14.26 -15.78 -26.66
C ASP A 32 -14.74 -14.84 -25.54
N HIS A 33 -14.59 -13.52 -25.76
CA HIS A 33 -14.92 -12.47 -24.79
C HIS A 33 -16.38 -12.49 -24.34
N LYS A 34 -17.29 -13.15 -25.08
CA LYS A 34 -18.66 -13.39 -24.62
C LYS A 34 -18.72 -14.16 -23.30
N PHE A 35 -17.67 -14.90 -22.94
CA PHE A 35 -17.55 -15.62 -21.67
C PHE A 35 -16.82 -14.85 -20.57
N TYR A 36 -16.22 -13.70 -20.88
CA TYR A 36 -15.53 -12.89 -19.88
C TYR A 36 -16.53 -12.28 -18.89
N THR A 37 -16.29 -12.52 -17.61
CA THR A 37 -16.90 -11.81 -16.50
C THR A 37 -16.17 -10.46 -16.29
N PRO A 38 -16.74 -9.51 -15.53
CA PRO A 38 -16.04 -8.27 -15.21
C PRO A 38 -14.66 -8.54 -14.58
N LYS A 39 -14.56 -9.56 -13.71
CA LYS A 39 -13.31 -9.94 -13.06
C LYS A 39 -12.29 -10.53 -14.05
N ILE A 40 -12.74 -11.24 -15.10
CA ILE A 40 -11.84 -11.72 -16.16
C ILE A 40 -11.25 -10.55 -16.95
N TYR A 41 -12.06 -9.54 -17.33
CA TYR A 41 -11.54 -8.34 -18.00
C TYR A 41 -10.48 -7.64 -17.14
N GLU A 42 -10.78 -7.43 -15.85
CA GLU A 42 -9.85 -6.83 -14.89
C GLU A 42 -8.53 -7.63 -14.78
N ILE A 43 -8.62 -8.95 -14.57
CA ILE A 43 -7.43 -9.83 -14.47
C ILE A 43 -6.63 -9.79 -15.76
N TYR A 44 -7.29 -9.89 -16.91
CA TYR A 44 -6.59 -9.95 -18.18
C TYR A 44 -5.89 -8.63 -18.50
N GLY A 45 -6.57 -7.50 -18.29
CA GLY A 45 -5.98 -6.18 -18.43
C GLY A 45 -4.75 -5.98 -17.52
N ASN A 46 -4.85 -6.38 -16.24
CA ASN A 46 -3.71 -6.28 -15.31
C ASN A 46 -2.52 -7.18 -15.72
N LEU A 47 -2.78 -8.37 -16.26
CA LEU A 47 -1.74 -9.24 -16.80
C LEU A 47 -1.05 -8.61 -18.02
N LEU A 48 -1.82 -7.98 -18.91
CA LEU A 48 -1.29 -7.30 -20.09
C LEU A 48 -0.48 -6.05 -19.70
N ILE A 49 -0.92 -5.31 -18.68
CA ILE A 49 -0.16 -4.21 -18.06
C ILE A 49 1.21 -4.70 -17.57
N ARG A 50 1.25 -5.80 -16.83
CA ARG A 50 2.51 -6.38 -16.31
C ARG A 50 3.42 -6.90 -17.41
N LYS A 51 2.84 -7.50 -18.46
CA LYS A 51 3.57 -7.95 -19.65
C LYS A 51 4.10 -6.78 -20.50
N GLY A 52 3.54 -5.58 -20.34
CA GLY A 52 3.85 -4.39 -21.15
C GLY A 52 3.06 -4.28 -22.46
N ASP A 53 2.07 -5.15 -22.67
CA ASP A 53 1.21 -5.16 -23.86
C ASP A 53 0.02 -4.20 -23.68
N LEU A 54 0.35 -2.90 -23.62
CA LEU A 54 -0.60 -1.85 -23.24
C LEU A 54 -1.71 -1.62 -24.28
N ASP A 55 -1.42 -1.83 -25.57
CA ASP A 55 -2.40 -1.64 -26.64
C ASP A 55 -3.49 -2.73 -26.63
N LEU A 56 -3.08 -3.99 -26.49
CA LEU A 56 -4.05 -5.08 -26.31
C LEU A 56 -4.84 -4.89 -25.02
N GLY A 57 -4.16 -4.52 -23.93
CA GLY A 57 -4.82 -4.23 -22.65
C GLY A 57 -5.88 -3.14 -22.76
N GLU A 58 -5.58 -2.05 -23.48
CA GLU A 58 -6.52 -0.95 -23.68
C GLU A 58 -7.78 -1.42 -24.42
N ASN A 59 -7.60 -2.15 -25.51
CA ASN A 59 -8.72 -2.66 -26.32
C ASN A 59 -9.62 -3.60 -25.51
N ILE A 60 -9.03 -4.54 -24.77
CA ILE A 60 -9.75 -5.48 -23.91
C ILE A 60 -10.54 -4.73 -22.84
N LEU A 61 -9.92 -3.77 -22.15
CA LEU A 61 -10.56 -3.06 -21.04
C LEU A 61 -11.62 -2.06 -21.51
N LYS A 62 -11.45 -1.42 -22.68
CA LYS A 62 -12.49 -0.59 -23.30
C LYS A 62 -13.76 -1.40 -23.58
N GLU A 63 -13.63 -2.58 -24.18
CA GLU A 63 -14.77 -3.50 -24.36
C GLU A 63 -15.40 -3.88 -23.01
N GLY A 64 -14.57 -4.14 -22.00
CA GLY A 64 -15.02 -4.43 -20.63
C GLY A 64 -15.84 -3.30 -20.01
N VAL A 65 -15.42 -2.04 -20.18
CA VAL A 65 -16.12 -0.85 -19.69
C VAL A 65 -17.49 -0.69 -20.37
N GLU A 66 -17.56 -0.87 -21.69
CA GLU A 66 -18.82 -0.79 -22.44
C GLU A 66 -19.84 -1.82 -21.97
N LYS A 67 -19.38 -3.06 -21.74
CA LYS A 67 -20.21 -4.19 -21.32
C LYS A 67 -20.60 -4.16 -19.85
N TYR A 68 -19.74 -3.62 -18.99
CA TYR A 68 -19.88 -3.67 -17.54
C TYR A 68 -19.64 -2.31 -16.88
N LYS A 69 -20.52 -1.36 -17.17
CA LYS A 69 -20.45 0.04 -16.71
C LYS A 69 -20.34 0.25 -15.17
N LYS A 70 -20.73 -0.73 -14.35
CA LYS A 70 -20.57 -0.66 -12.88
C LYS A 70 -19.31 -1.36 -12.34
N SER A 71 -18.45 -1.89 -13.23
CA SER A 71 -17.26 -2.62 -12.80
C SER A 71 -16.09 -1.68 -12.51
N LYS A 72 -15.94 -1.36 -11.23
CA LYS A 72 -14.92 -0.44 -10.70
C LYS A 72 -13.49 -0.89 -11.02
N GLY A 73 -13.22 -2.19 -10.95
CA GLY A 73 -11.89 -2.77 -11.26
C GLY A 73 -11.44 -2.56 -12.70
N ILE A 74 -12.35 -2.64 -13.68
CA ILE A 74 -12.02 -2.43 -15.10
C ILE A 74 -11.63 -0.97 -15.35
N TYR A 75 -12.37 -0.01 -14.78
CA TYR A 75 -12.01 1.42 -14.89
C TYR A 75 -10.64 1.72 -14.30
N ARG A 76 -10.33 1.15 -13.12
CA ARG A 76 -9.01 1.30 -12.50
C ARG A 76 -7.91 0.73 -13.40
N ALA A 77 -8.07 -0.49 -13.91
CA ALA A 77 -7.08 -1.11 -14.79
C ALA A 77 -6.86 -0.27 -16.07
N LEU A 78 -7.94 0.26 -16.67
CA LEU A 78 -7.85 1.08 -17.88
C LEU A 78 -7.16 2.43 -17.60
N SER A 79 -7.47 3.06 -16.45
CA SER A 79 -6.78 4.26 -15.99
C SER A 79 -5.27 4.00 -15.82
N GLN A 80 -4.88 2.84 -15.27
CA GLN A 80 -3.46 2.47 -15.15
C GLN A 80 -2.76 2.29 -16.51
N ILE A 81 -3.44 1.79 -17.54
CA ILE A 81 -2.88 1.75 -18.90
C ILE A 81 -2.58 3.17 -19.38
N PHE A 82 -3.54 4.08 -19.26
CA PHE A 82 -3.33 5.46 -19.68
C PHE A 82 -2.22 6.15 -18.90
N LEU A 83 -2.14 5.92 -17.59
CA LEU A 83 -1.04 6.43 -16.77
C LEU A 83 0.34 5.85 -17.17
N ARG A 84 0.41 4.59 -17.62
CA ARG A 84 1.65 3.99 -18.15
C ARG A 84 2.03 4.52 -19.54
N LYS A 85 1.04 4.88 -20.36
CA LYS A 85 1.25 5.54 -21.66
C LYS A 85 1.59 7.04 -21.54
N GLY A 86 1.53 7.61 -20.33
CA GLY A 86 1.69 9.05 -20.10
C GLY A 86 0.45 9.88 -20.47
N GLU A 87 -0.68 9.23 -20.75
CA GLU A 87 -1.93 9.85 -21.18
C GLU A 87 -2.81 10.23 -19.97
N ILE A 88 -2.30 11.14 -19.13
CA ILE A 88 -2.91 11.51 -17.83
C ILE A 88 -4.36 11.99 -17.99
N ASP A 89 -4.65 12.79 -19.02
CA ASP A 89 -6.00 13.30 -19.25
C ASP A 89 -7.01 12.18 -19.53
N LYS A 90 -6.65 11.18 -20.34
CA LYS A 90 -7.49 10.01 -20.57
C LYS A 90 -7.69 9.20 -19.29
N ALA A 91 -6.64 9.07 -18.46
CA ALA A 91 -6.76 8.40 -17.17
C ALA A 91 -7.79 9.10 -16.26
N ILE A 92 -7.80 10.44 -16.24
CA ILE A 92 -8.76 11.25 -15.49
C ILE A 92 -10.17 11.09 -16.06
N GLU A 93 -10.34 11.14 -17.39
CA GLU A 93 -11.64 10.95 -18.06
C GLU A 93 -12.25 9.57 -17.73
N ILE A 94 -11.46 8.51 -17.73
CA ILE A 94 -11.90 7.17 -17.35
C ILE A 94 -12.37 7.11 -15.90
N ILE A 95 -11.66 7.76 -14.97
CA ILE A 95 -12.07 7.77 -13.56
C ILE A 95 -13.30 8.67 -13.35
N LYS A 96 -13.45 9.77 -14.08
CA LYS A 96 -14.70 10.56 -14.09
C LYS A 96 -15.88 9.70 -14.57
N LEU A 97 -15.71 8.96 -15.66
CA LEU A 97 -16.72 8.01 -16.14
C LEU A 97 -17.03 6.93 -15.09
N ALA A 98 -16.03 6.44 -14.36
CA ALA A 98 -16.21 5.50 -13.27
C ALA A 98 -17.05 6.09 -12.12
N LYS A 99 -16.77 7.34 -11.72
CA LYS A 99 -17.53 8.12 -10.72
C LYS A 99 -18.99 8.30 -11.14
N GLU A 100 -19.23 8.63 -12.40
CA GLU A 100 -20.58 8.82 -12.95
C GLU A 100 -21.42 7.53 -12.93
N ASN A 101 -20.81 6.38 -13.23
CA ASN A 101 -21.50 5.09 -13.23
C ASN A 101 -21.66 4.46 -11.83
N ASN A 102 -20.95 5.00 -10.83
CA ASN A 102 -20.91 4.48 -9.45
C ASN A 102 -21.03 5.63 -8.43
N LYS A 103 -22.07 6.46 -8.55
CA LYS A 103 -22.27 7.69 -7.76
C LYS A 103 -22.24 7.47 -6.24
N GLU A 104 -22.62 6.27 -5.79
CA GLU A 104 -22.58 5.87 -4.38
C GLU A 104 -21.15 5.69 -3.83
N THR A 105 -20.15 5.57 -4.71
CA THR A 105 -18.76 5.35 -4.32
C THR A 105 -18.02 6.68 -4.16
N TYR A 106 -18.02 7.23 -2.95
CA TYR A 106 -17.37 8.52 -2.64
C TYR A 106 -15.84 8.52 -2.75
N TRP A 107 -15.21 7.34 -2.74
CA TRP A 107 -13.76 7.20 -2.89
C TRP A 107 -13.23 7.76 -4.22
N TYR A 108 -14.06 7.83 -5.28
CA TYR A 108 -13.65 8.41 -6.55
C TYR A 108 -13.27 9.89 -6.46
N ASN A 109 -13.84 10.66 -5.54
CA ASN A 109 -13.42 12.05 -5.33
C ASN A 109 -11.97 12.11 -4.81
N LEU A 110 -11.59 11.21 -3.89
CA LEU A 110 -10.22 11.12 -3.40
C LEU A 110 -9.26 10.65 -4.51
N VAL A 111 -9.66 9.63 -5.29
CA VAL A 111 -8.86 9.14 -6.44
C VAL A 111 -8.65 10.22 -7.49
N LEU A 112 -9.70 10.97 -7.88
CA LEU A 112 -9.56 12.08 -8.83
C LEU A 112 -8.69 13.20 -8.27
N GLY A 113 -8.89 13.57 -7.01
CA GLY A 113 -8.05 14.57 -6.35
C GLY A 113 -6.57 14.16 -6.35
N ASP A 114 -6.27 12.90 -6.05
CA ASP A 114 -4.90 12.36 -6.08
C ASP A 114 -4.33 12.32 -7.50
N LEU A 115 -5.12 11.99 -8.53
CA LEU A 115 -4.69 12.10 -9.94
C LEU A 115 -4.38 13.53 -10.34
N TYR A 116 -5.22 14.50 -9.97
CA TYR A 116 -4.96 15.90 -10.27
C TYR A 116 -3.71 16.41 -9.54
N TYR A 117 -3.57 16.10 -8.25
CA TYR A 117 -2.49 16.61 -7.42
C TYR A 117 -1.14 15.95 -7.73
N TYR A 118 -1.08 14.61 -7.73
CA TYR A 118 0.18 13.88 -7.88
C TYR A 118 0.60 13.68 -9.33
N GLU A 119 -0.33 13.40 -10.24
CA GLU A 119 -0.01 13.11 -11.64
C GLU A 119 -0.05 14.38 -12.50
N LYS A 120 -1.18 15.09 -12.49
CA LYS A 120 -1.39 16.26 -13.37
C LYS A 120 -0.74 17.55 -12.86
N LYS A 121 -0.40 17.61 -11.57
CA LYS A 121 0.09 18.83 -10.88
C LYS A 121 -0.89 20.01 -10.97
N ASP A 122 -2.19 19.70 -10.96
CA ASP A 122 -3.30 20.64 -11.07
C ASP A 122 -3.97 20.79 -9.69
N LEU A 123 -3.50 21.78 -8.93
CA LEU A 123 -3.94 22.00 -7.56
C LEU A 123 -5.41 22.42 -7.47
N ASP A 124 -5.90 23.22 -8.42
CA ASP A 124 -7.25 23.75 -8.40
C ASP A 124 -8.29 22.64 -8.57
N ASN A 125 -8.09 21.75 -9.54
CA ASN A 125 -8.98 20.62 -9.74
C ASN A 125 -8.83 19.56 -8.63
N ALA A 126 -7.63 19.40 -8.05
CA ALA A 126 -7.45 18.55 -6.88
C ALA A 126 -8.28 19.04 -5.68
N LEU A 127 -8.14 20.32 -5.34
CA LEU A 127 -8.91 20.95 -4.26
C LEU A 127 -10.42 20.87 -4.52
N LYS A 128 -10.86 21.07 -5.76
CA LYS A 128 -12.27 20.93 -6.14
C LYS A 128 -12.82 19.55 -5.79
N GLU A 129 -12.12 18.47 -6.15
CA GLU A 129 -12.56 17.10 -5.85
C GLU A 129 -12.52 16.77 -4.35
N TYR A 130 -11.48 17.23 -3.64
CA TYR A 130 -11.38 17.05 -2.19
C TYR A 130 -12.48 17.81 -1.43
N ILE A 131 -12.80 19.05 -1.84
CA ILE A 131 -13.88 19.86 -1.24
C ILE A 131 -15.25 19.27 -1.60
N GLU A 132 -15.44 18.76 -2.81
CA GLU A 132 -16.66 18.04 -3.18
C GLU A 132 -16.89 16.85 -2.23
N LEU A 133 -15.84 16.07 -1.94
CA LEU A 133 -15.91 14.97 -0.97
C LEU A 133 -16.30 15.45 0.43
N LEU A 134 -15.71 16.53 0.93
CA LEU A 134 -16.05 17.12 2.24
C LEU A 134 -17.53 17.49 2.36
N ASN A 135 -18.14 17.93 1.26
CA ASN A 135 -19.52 18.41 1.23
C ASN A 135 -20.55 17.31 0.94
N ARG A 136 -20.11 16.06 0.74
CA ARG A 136 -21.03 14.93 0.52
C ARG A 136 -21.81 14.59 1.79
N LYS A 137 -23.14 14.63 1.69
CA LYS A 137 -24.05 14.34 2.82
C LYS A 137 -24.10 12.85 3.20
N ASP A 138 -23.73 11.97 2.28
CA ASP A 138 -23.73 10.52 2.47
C ASP A 138 -22.40 9.98 3.06
N VAL A 139 -21.47 10.87 3.40
CA VAL A 139 -20.16 10.52 3.96
C VAL A 139 -20.09 10.93 5.42
N VAL A 140 -19.82 9.96 6.29
CA VAL A 140 -19.53 10.22 7.70
C VAL A 140 -18.02 10.31 7.88
N PHE A 141 -17.53 11.47 8.30
CA PHE A 141 -16.13 11.70 8.63
C PHE A 141 -15.85 11.29 10.08
N SER A 142 -15.15 10.17 10.27
CA SER A 142 -14.85 9.60 11.58
C SER A 142 -13.53 8.82 11.55
N SER A 143 -13.15 8.23 12.68
CA SER A 143 -11.96 7.37 12.77
C SER A 143 -12.16 5.98 12.16
N ASP A 144 -13.39 5.63 11.72
CA ASP A 144 -13.69 4.35 11.09
C ASP A 144 -12.85 4.14 9.82
N VAL A 145 -12.41 2.90 9.60
CA VAL A 145 -11.53 2.57 8.46
C VAL A 145 -12.19 2.78 7.10
N LYS A 146 -13.52 2.73 7.03
CA LYS A 146 -14.30 3.05 5.82
C LYS A 146 -14.44 4.56 5.63
N SER A 147 -14.19 5.37 6.65
CA SER A 147 -14.25 6.81 6.50
C SER A 147 -13.04 7.32 5.71
N PRO A 148 -13.22 8.19 4.71
CA PRO A 148 -12.11 8.80 3.98
C PRO A 148 -11.39 9.90 4.79
N ALA A 149 -11.88 10.22 6.00
CA ALA A 149 -11.47 11.38 6.79
C ALA A 149 -9.96 11.51 6.96
N ARG A 150 -9.29 10.44 7.40
CA ARG A 150 -7.85 10.49 7.68
C ARG A 150 -7.01 10.81 6.44
N TYR A 151 -7.39 10.27 5.28
CA TYR A 151 -6.67 10.49 4.03
C TYR A 151 -6.94 11.89 3.50
N LEU A 152 -8.22 12.29 3.48
CA LEU A 152 -8.64 13.60 3.01
C LEU A 152 -8.07 14.74 3.85
N TYR A 153 -8.12 14.62 5.19
CA TYR A 153 -7.54 15.62 6.08
C TYR A 153 -6.03 15.68 5.96
N LYS A 154 -5.33 14.54 5.78
CA LYS A 154 -3.88 14.54 5.50
C LYS A 154 -3.57 15.30 4.19
N ARG A 155 -4.31 15.06 3.10
CA ARG A 155 -4.15 15.80 1.83
C ARG A 155 -4.35 17.31 2.01
N LEU A 156 -5.47 17.71 2.59
CA LEU A 156 -5.81 19.12 2.76
C LEU A 156 -4.85 19.83 3.71
N ALA A 157 -4.50 19.21 4.83
CA ALA A 157 -3.51 19.76 5.77
C ALA A 157 -2.17 20.00 5.06
N ARG A 158 -1.70 19.02 4.27
CA ARG A 158 -0.45 19.12 3.53
C ARG A 158 -0.49 20.22 2.47
N ILE A 159 -1.56 20.27 1.68
CA ILE A 159 -1.76 21.29 0.66
C ILE A 159 -1.74 22.70 1.27
N PHE A 160 -2.51 22.94 2.34
CA PHE A 160 -2.57 24.27 2.96
C PHE A 160 -1.27 24.64 3.68
N TYR A 161 -0.53 23.67 4.21
CA TYR A 161 0.81 23.90 4.72
C TYR A 161 1.76 24.34 3.60
N GLU A 162 1.77 23.65 2.46
CA GLU A 162 2.64 23.96 1.32
C GLU A 162 2.30 25.32 0.67
N THR A 163 1.01 25.69 0.63
CA THR A 163 0.56 27.00 0.15
C THR A 163 0.64 28.10 1.21
N LYS A 164 1.14 27.79 2.41
CA LYS A 164 1.31 28.71 3.56
C LYS A 164 0.01 29.31 4.11
N ASP A 165 -1.15 28.71 3.80
CA ASP A 165 -2.41 28.99 4.49
C ASP A 165 -2.41 28.26 5.84
N TYR A 166 -1.60 28.74 6.79
CA TYR A 166 -1.38 28.07 8.06
C TYR A 166 -2.65 27.97 8.91
N GLN A 167 -3.63 28.86 8.73
CA GLN A 167 -4.90 28.77 9.45
C GLN A 167 -5.71 27.56 9.01
N LYS A 168 -5.87 27.34 7.70
CA LYS A 168 -6.52 26.12 7.20
C LYS A 168 -5.67 24.89 7.47
N ALA A 169 -4.34 24.98 7.34
CA ALA A 169 -3.45 23.88 7.67
C ALA A 169 -3.65 23.43 9.12
N LYS A 170 -3.76 24.37 10.07
CA LYS A 170 -4.03 24.10 11.49
C LYS A 170 -5.36 23.37 11.65
N GLU A 171 -6.42 23.84 10.99
CA GLU A 171 -7.74 23.20 11.06
C GLU A 171 -7.68 21.74 10.61
N TYR A 172 -7.08 21.46 9.46
CA TYR A 172 -7.03 20.10 8.92
C TYR A 172 -6.02 19.20 9.63
N TYR A 173 -4.87 19.71 10.08
CA TYR A 173 -3.96 18.94 10.92
C TYR A 173 -4.61 18.59 12.25
N LYS A 174 -5.36 19.52 12.88
CA LYS A 174 -6.12 19.23 14.09
C LYS A 174 -7.15 18.13 13.83
N LYS A 175 -7.96 18.26 12.77
CA LYS A 175 -8.93 17.22 12.39
C LYS A 175 -8.27 15.87 12.15
N PHE A 176 -7.13 15.84 11.46
CA PHE A 176 -6.37 14.60 11.20
C PHE A 176 -5.81 13.99 12.48
N TYR A 177 -5.19 14.81 13.34
CA TYR A 177 -4.62 14.42 14.62
C TYR A 177 -5.68 13.89 15.60
N ASP A 178 -6.85 14.54 15.67
CA ASP A 178 -7.95 14.16 16.56
C ASP A 178 -8.55 12.77 16.23
N LEU A 179 -8.41 12.30 14.98
CA LEU A 179 -8.77 10.94 14.59
C LEU A 179 -7.87 9.88 15.24
N LYS A 180 -6.72 10.30 15.79
CA LYS A 180 -5.64 9.47 16.34
C LYS A 180 -5.23 8.31 15.41
N PRO A 181 -5.01 8.55 14.11
CA PRO A 181 -4.83 7.45 13.18
C PRO A 181 -3.41 6.89 13.27
N SER A 182 -3.24 5.61 12.98
CA SER A 182 -1.92 4.96 12.99
C SER A 182 -0.95 5.51 11.94
N ASN A 183 -1.43 6.23 10.93
CA ASN A 183 -0.61 6.96 9.96
C ASN A 183 -0.39 8.44 10.26
N PHE A 184 -0.52 8.86 11.53
CA PHE A 184 0.08 10.13 11.93
C PHE A 184 1.56 9.89 12.21
N TYR A 185 2.42 10.14 11.22
CA TYR A 185 3.84 9.83 11.28
C TYR A 185 4.68 11.01 11.74
N GLU A 186 5.99 10.81 11.91
CA GLU A 186 6.90 11.85 12.45
C GLU A 186 6.87 13.16 11.65
N LYS A 187 6.74 13.08 10.31
CA LYS A 187 6.61 14.28 9.47
C LYS A 187 5.29 15.01 9.73
N ASP A 188 4.19 14.30 9.96
CA ASP A 188 2.91 14.93 10.31
C ASP A 188 3.00 15.67 11.65
N PHE A 189 3.67 15.11 12.65
CA PHE A 189 3.98 15.81 13.92
C PHE A 189 4.87 17.03 13.70
N LEU A 190 5.93 16.90 12.89
CA LEU A 190 6.82 18.01 12.57
C LEU A 190 6.01 19.15 11.92
N TYR A 191 5.32 18.87 10.82
CA TYR A 191 4.58 19.88 10.06
C TYR A 191 3.44 20.50 10.87
N TYR A 192 2.72 19.71 11.68
CA TYR A 192 1.68 20.29 12.53
C TYR A 192 2.27 21.25 13.57
N GLY A 193 3.38 20.88 14.21
CA GLY A 193 4.08 21.79 15.11
C GLY A 193 4.63 23.03 14.41
N GLU A 194 5.15 22.90 13.18
CA GLU A 194 5.59 24.05 12.37
C GLU A 194 4.43 25.00 12.05
N VAL A 195 3.25 24.47 11.69
CA VAL A 195 2.04 25.28 11.47
C VAL A 195 1.71 26.10 12.72
N LEU A 196 1.66 25.44 13.89
CA LEU A 196 1.39 26.10 15.16
C LEU A 196 2.44 27.17 15.50
N TYR A 197 3.72 26.85 15.27
CA TYR A 197 4.81 27.78 15.50
C TYR A 197 4.69 29.04 14.64
N ASN A 198 4.37 28.89 13.34
CA ASN A 198 4.16 30.00 12.41
C ASN A 198 2.92 30.85 12.75
N LEU A 199 1.96 30.28 13.50
CA LEU A 199 0.80 30.99 14.04
C LEU A 199 1.06 31.61 15.43
N ASN A 200 2.31 31.64 15.88
CA ASN A 200 2.74 32.11 17.21
C ASN A 200 2.24 31.26 18.40
N GLU A 201 1.80 30.03 18.16
CA GLU A 201 1.39 29.05 19.19
C GLU A 201 2.56 28.16 19.60
N LYS A 202 3.66 28.78 20.06
CA LYS A 202 4.95 28.10 20.28
C LYS A 202 4.89 26.98 21.31
N GLU A 203 4.17 27.20 22.41
CA GLU A 203 4.03 26.17 23.47
C GLU A 203 3.33 24.92 22.94
N GLU A 204 2.29 25.11 22.13
CA GLU A 204 1.54 24.00 21.55
C GLU A 204 2.36 23.26 20.48
N ALA A 205 3.13 23.99 19.67
CA ALA A 205 4.08 23.39 18.74
C ALA A 205 5.06 22.44 19.44
N VAL A 206 5.66 22.88 20.55
CA VAL A 206 6.58 22.08 21.35
C VAL A 206 5.89 20.86 21.97
N LYS A 207 4.63 20.96 22.39
CA LYS A 207 3.86 19.79 22.88
C LYS A 207 3.66 18.76 21.78
N ILE A 208 3.24 19.18 20.59
CA ILE A 208 3.03 18.30 19.43
C ILE A 208 4.34 17.58 19.05
N TRP A 209 5.46 18.29 18.97
CA TRP A 209 6.75 17.68 18.67
C TRP A 209 7.20 16.66 19.74
N ASN A 210 7.06 17.00 21.02
CA ASN A 210 7.36 16.07 22.11
C ASN A 210 6.47 14.84 22.10
N GLU A 211 5.19 14.98 21.74
CA GLU A 211 4.31 13.82 21.58
C GLU A 211 4.77 12.92 20.43
N GLY A 212 5.16 13.50 19.29
CA GLY A 212 5.71 12.74 18.18
C GLY A 212 6.96 11.96 18.55
N ILE A 213 7.89 12.59 19.31
CA ILE A 213 9.10 11.94 19.83
C ILE A 213 8.79 10.81 20.81
N LYS A 214 7.73 10.92 21.62
CA LYS A 214 7.32 9.85 22.55
C LYS A 214 6.70 8.64 21.85
N ARG A 215 6.07 8.85 20.69
CA ARG A 215 5.29 7.83 19.99
C ARG A 215 6.07 7.10 18.91
N ARG A 216 7.10 7.74 18.37
CA ARG A 216 7.94 7.27 17.26
C ARG A 216 9.39 7.46 17.65
N ARG A 217 10.31 7.21 16.73
CA ARG A 217 11.75 7.37 16.97
C ARG A 217 12.16 8.84 17.17
N GLY A 218 11.41 9.76 16.57
CA GLY A 218 11.53 11.20 16.75
C GLY A 218 12.71 11.85 16.01
N ASN A 219 13.48 11.09 15.24
CA ASN A 219 14.67 11.59 14.55
C ASN A 219 14.35 12.70 13.54
N ILE A 220 13.22 12.59 12.82
CA ILE A 220 12.81 13.62 11.86
C ILE A 220 12.45 14.91 12.60
N ILE A 221 11.71 14.78 13.71
CA ILE A 221 11.28 15.91 14.53
C ILE A 221 12.50 16.61 15.12
N LYS A 222 13.37 15.87 15.84
CA LYS A 222 14.59 16.40 16.47
C LYS A 222 15.51 17.11 15.46
N LYS A 223 15.60 16.62 14.23
CA LYS A 223 16.35 17.28 13.16
C LYS A 223 15.65 18.55 12.65
N GLY A 224 14.33 18.48 12.41
CA GLY A 224 13.54 19.59 11.86
C GLY A 224 13.43 20.79 12.80
N VAL A 225 13.20 20.55 14.09
CA VAL A 225 13.01 21.62 15.09
C VAL A 225 14.25 22.49 15.33
N LYS A 226 15.44 21.98 15.01
CA LYS A 226 16.70 22.76 15.08
C LYS A 226 16.68 23.98 14.18
N ASN A 227 15.95 23.94 13.06
CA ASN A 227 15.77 25.10 12.18
C ASN A 227 15.01 26.24 12.85
N PHE A 228 14.32 25.97 13.96
CA PHE A 228 13.60 26.95 14.78
C PHE A 228 14.38 27.34 16.04
N GLY A 229 15.64 26.92 16.18
CA GLY A 229 16.46 27.15 17.36
C GLY A 229 16.04 26.32 18.58
N ILE A 230 15.29 25.23 18.36
CA ILE A 230 14.78 24.36 19.40
C ILE A 230 15.60 23.07 19.41
N ASP A 231 16.06 22.67 20.59
CA ASP A 231 16.74 21.40 20.80
C ASP A 231 15.85 20.44 21.59
N LEU A 232 15.47 19.32 20.96
CA LEU A 232 14.69 18.25 21.57
C LEU A 232 15.52 16.95 21.71
N GLY A 233 16.85 17.07 21.69
CA GLY A 233 17.79 15.98 21.95
C GLY A 233 18.45 15.41 20.69
N GLU A 234 19.25 14.36 20.89
CA GLU A 234 20.09 13.78 19.85
C GLU A 234 19.35 12.81 18.92
N VAL A 235 19.83 12.78 17.66
CA VAL A 235 19.35 11.89 16.60
C VAL A 235 20.07 10.56 16.71
N GLU A 236 19.31 9.47 16.82
CA GLU A 236 19.87 8.12 16.87
C GLU A 236 20.40 7.69 15.50
N LYS A 237 21.57 7.05 15.47
CA LYS A 237 22.14 6.45 14.25
C LYS A 237 21.69 4.98 14.09
N ILE A 238 21.28 4.60 12.87
CA ILE A 238 20.88 3.22 12.49
C ILE A 238 21.72 2.63 11.36
N ASP A 239 22.81 3.27 11.02
CA ASP A 239 23.75 2.78 10.01
C ASP A 239 24.46 1.49 10.46
N LYS A 240 24.53 1.22 11.76
CA LYS A 240 25.15 0.00 12.31
C LYS A 240 24.23 -0.74 13.27
N LYS A 241 24.32 -2.07 13.27
CA LYS A 241 23.72 -2.95 14.28
C LYS A 241 24.49 -4.25 14.33
N ASP A 242 24.99 -4.59 15.52
CA ASP A 242 25.88 -5.73 15.72
C ASP A 242 27.06 -5.70 14.73
N GLU A 243 27.25 -6.79 13.98
CA GLU A 243 28.27 -6.97 12.95
C GLU A 243 27.85 -6.46 11.57
N PHE A 244 26.73 -5.74 11.46
CA PHE A 244 26.19 -5.28 10.18
C PHE A 244 26.25 -3.76 10.03
N THR A 245 26.82 -3.33 8.91
CA THR A 245 26.59 -2.00 8.33
C THR A 245 25.36 -2.06 7.42
N ARG A 246 24.47 -1.08 7.57
CA ARG A 246 23.16 -1.01 6.91
C ARG A 246 23.07 0.29 6.15
N ILE A 247 23.09 0.19 4.83
CA ILE A 247 23.14 1.36 3.94
C ILE A 247 21.74 1.55 3.35
N PRO A 248 20.98 2.56 3.82
CA PRO A 248 19.69 2.88 3.26
C PRO A 248 19.85 3.49 1.86
N VAL A 249 19.10 2.97 0.90
CA VAL A 249 19.14 3.42 -0.50
C VAL A 249 17.85 4.17 -0.79
N PHE A 250 17.99 5.48 -1.00
CA PHE A 250 16.87 6.35 -1.34
C PHE A 250 16.35 6.06 -2.76
N THR A 251 15.04 6.01 -2.94
CA THR A 251 14.38 5.86 -4.25
C THR A 251 13.35 6.96 -4.46
N GLU A 252 13.01 7.25 -5.71
CA GLU A 252 11.74 7.93 -5.98
C GLU A 252 10.55 7.05 -5.48
N LEU A 253 9.34 7.61 -5.46
CA LEU A 253 8.14 6.84 -5.13
C LEU A 253 8.01 5.66 -6.09
N ILE A 254 8.07 4.45 -5.56
CA ILE A 254 7.83 3.23 -6.32
C ILE A 254 6.33 3.09 -6.55
N THR A 255 5.94 2.91 -7.79
CA THR A 255 4.55 2.72 -8.22
C THR A 255 4.44 1.44 -9.03
N GLU A 256 3.20 1.03 -9.31
CA GLU A 256 2.89 -0.07 -10.23
C GLU A 256 3.39 0.17 -11.65
N ARG A 257 3.88 1.37 -11.99
CA ARG A 257 4.45 1.73 -13.30
C ARG A 257 5.97 1.67 -13.33
N THR A 258 6.60 1.62 -12.17
CA THR A 258 8.06 1.67 -12.04
C THR A 258 8.68 0.35 -12.50
N ASN A 259 9.70 0.40 -13.37
CA ASN A 259 10.57 -0.76 -13.56
C ASN A 259 11.47 -0.90 -12.33
N PHE A 260 10.98 -1.64 -11.34
CA PHE A 260 11.64 -1.74 -10.04
C PHE A 260 13.04 -2.36 -10.13
N PHE A 261 13.26 -3.33 -11.01
CA PHE A 261 14.57 -3.98 -11.16
C PHE A 261 15.64 -3.02 -11.69
N ASP A 262 15.27 -2.14 -12.64
CA ASP A 262 16.15 -1.08 -13.13
C ASP A 262 16.47 -0.06 -12.03
N VAL A 263 15.47 0.30 -11.22
CA VAL A 263 15.68 1.21 -10.08
C VAL A 263 16.63 0.60 -9.07
N VAL A 264 16.44 -0.67 -8.69
CA VAL A 264 17.34 -1.36 -7.77
C VAL A 264 18.76 -1.36 -8.33
N LYS A 265 18.96 -1.78 -9.59
CA LYS A 265 20.27 -1.78 -10.23
C LYS A 265 20.92 -0.40 -10.20
N LYS A 266 20.25 0.61 -10.74
CA LYS A 266 20.75 1.99 -10.83
C LYS A 266 21.07 2.60 -9.46
N ARG A 267 20.26 2.31 -8.44
CA ARG A 267 20.43 2.93 -7.11
C ARG A 267 21.43 2.19 -6.23
N THR A 268 21.80 0.96 -6.59
CA THR A 268 22.73 0.14 -5.79
C THR A 268 24.11 -0.02 -6.43
N GLU A 269 24.26 0.18 -7.75
CA GLU A 269 25.49 -0.10 -8.51
C GLU A 269 26.77 0.53 -7.94
N SER A 270 26.69 1.73 -7.37
CA SER A 270 27.83 2.46 -6.79
C SER A 270 28.07 2.17 -5.31
N LEU A 271 27.17 1.41 -4.68
CA LEU A 271 27.14 1.18 -3.23
C LEU A 271 27.51 -0.26 -2.85
N ILE A 272 27.12 -1.22 -3.69
CA ILE A 272 27.27 -2.67 -3.44
C ILE A 272 28.73 -3.12 -3.53
N ARG A 273 29.04 -4.17 -2.77
CA ARG A 273 30.32 -4.91 -2.77
C ARG A 273 30.02 -6.41 -2.76
N ASP A 274 31.01 -7.20 -3.14
CA ASP A 274 30.93 -8.65 -3.07
C ASP A 274 30.57 -9.11 -1.65
N GLY A 275 29.55 -9.97 -1.56
CA GLY A 275 29.03 -10.49 -0.29
C GLY A 275 27.94 -9.62 0.37
N ASP A 276 27.60 -8.46 -0.18
CA ASP A 276 26.47 -7.68 0.30
C ASP A 276 25.12 -8.40 0.03
N ILE A 277 24.14 -8.13 0.90
CA ILE A 277 22.75 -8.57 0.75
C ILE A 277 21.86 -7.36 0.48
N ILE A 278 20.97 -7.46 -0.50
CA ILE A 278 19.94 -6.46 -0.78
C ILE A 278 18.63 -6.87 -0.10
N SER A 279 18.14 -6.05 0.82
CA SER A 279 16.81 -6.20 1.42
C SER A 279 15.83 -5.21 0.83
N VAL A 280 14.63 -5.68 0.47
CA VAL A 280 13.53 -4.87 -0.07
C VAL A 280 12.31 -4.95 0.85
N ALA A 281 11.70 -3.80 1.14
CA ALA A 281 10.48 -3.72 1.94
C ALA A 281 9.31 -4.47 1.26
N SER A 282 8.61 -5.31 2.01
CA SER A 282 7.50 -6.16 1.54
C SER A 282 6.40 -5.36 0.83
N ALA A 283 5.94 -4.26 1.42
CA ALA A 283 4.91 -3.40 0.85
C ALA A 283 5.35 -2.78 -0.48
N VAL A 284 6.62 -2.37 -0.60
CA VAL A 284 7.15 -1.77 -1.84
C VAL A 284 7.37 -2.82 -2.92
N ALA A 285 7.84 -4.01 -2.56
CA ALA A 285 7.91 -5.13 -3.49
C ALA A 285 6.52 -5.49 -4.05
N ALA A 286 5.49 -5.49 -3.19
CA ALA A 286 4.11 -5.70 -3.60
C ALA A 286 3.55 -4.59 -4.50
N ILE A 287 3.84 -3.32 -4.20
CA ILE A 287 3.48 -2.19 -5.08
C ILE A 287 4.14 -2.36 -6.45
N ALA A 288 5.44 -2.67 -6.49
CA ALA A 288 6.17 -2.92 -7.73
C ALA A 288 5.61 -4.11 -8.53
N ASP A 289 5.11 -5.14 -7.86
CA ASP A 289 4.48 -6.33 -8.48
C ASP A 289 3.01 -6.07 -8.91
N GLY A 290 2.47 -4.87 -8.68
CA GLY A 290 1.08 -4.55 -9.02
C GLY A 290 0.04 -5.23 -8.11
N ARG A 291 0.43 -5.54 -6.87
CA ARG A 291 -0.38 -6.29 -5.89
C ARG A 291 -1.14 -5.36 -4.95
N VAL A 292 -1.75 -4.33 -5.50
CA VAL A 292 -2.40 -3.27 -4.73
C VAL A 292 -3.84 -3.05 -5.17
N PHE A 293 -4.72 -2.89 -4.19
CA PHE A 293 -6.15 -2.82 -4.38
C PHE A 293 -6.68 -1.54 -3.74
N SER A 294 -7.07 -0.59 -4.58
CA SER A 294 -7.65 0.66 -4.11
C SER A 294 -9.08 0.44 -3.64
N VAL A 295 -9.49 1.04 -2.52
CA VAL A 295 -10.77 0.74 -1.86
C VAL A 295 -12.01 0.97 -2.71
N GLU A 296 -12.01 1.90 -3.66
CA GLU A 296 -13.12 2.09 -4.58
C GLU A 296 -13.39 0.83 -5.40
N THR A 297 -12.38 0.00 -5.64
CA THR A 297 -12.53 -1.25 -6.41
C THR A 297 -12.96 -2.45 -5.58
N ILE A 298 -12.88 -2.35 -4.24
CA ILE A 298 -13.13 -3.48 -3.34
C ILE A 298 -14.61 -3.51 -2.93
N ASN A 299 -15.32 -4.53 -3.41
CA ASN A 299 -16.71 -4.76 -3.01
C ASN A 299 -16.77 -5.67 -1.78
N VAL A 300 -16.82 -5.05 -0.60
CA VAL A 300 -16.85 -5.77 0.67
C VAL A 300 -18.11 -6.62 0.80
N SER A 301 -17.95 -7.94 0.88
CA SER A 301 -19.05 -8.88 1.10
C SER A 301 -19.56 -8.87 2.56
N PRO A 302 -20.80 -9.31 2.81
CA PRO A 302 -21.29 -9.55 4.17
C PRO A 302 -20.38 -10.50 4.97
N LEU A 303 -19.80 -11.50 4.30
CA LEU A 303 -18.86 -12.44 4.90
C LEU A 303 -17.59 -11.72 5.38
N ALA A 304 -16.98 -10.86 4.54
CA ALA A 304 -15.81 -10.09 4.93
C ALA A 304 -16.11 -9.15 6.12
N ASN A 305 -17.26 -8.48 6.10
CA ASN A 305 -17.73 -7.66 7.22
C ASN A 305 -17.95 -8.46 8.51
N PHE A 306 -18.40 -9.71 8.41
CA PHE A 306 -18.61 -10.56 9.56
C PHE A 306 -17.28 -11.08 10.12
N LEU A 307 -16.44 -11.70 9.29
CA LEU A 307 -15.19 -12.33 9.72
C LEU A 307 -14.20 -11.33 10.31
N SER A 308 -14.11 -10.12 9.76
CA SER A 308 -13.21 -9.06 10.25
C SER A 308 -13.48 -8.66 11.71
N LYS A 309 -14.70 -8.86 12.23
CA LYS A 309 -15.04 -8.59 13.63
C LYS A 309 -14.41 -9.58 14.62
N PHE A 310 -14.02 -10.77 14.16
CA PHE A 310 -13.42 -11.83 15.01
C PHE A 310 -11.89 -11.78 15.04
N VAL A 311 -11.29 -10.87 14.27
CA VAL A 311 -9.84 -10.65 14.29
C VAL A 311 -9.50 -9.76 15.49
N SER A 312 -8.49 -10.18 16.27
CA SER A 312 -8.08 -9.48 17.48
C SER A 312 -7.62 -8.05 17.18
N ARG A 313 -8.11 -7.10 17.97
CA ARG A 313 -7.70 -5.68 17.92
C ARG A 313 -6.93 -5.33 19.19
N PRO A 314 -5.65 -4.94 19.11
CA PRO A 314 -4.93 -4.43 20.28
C PRO A 314 -5.65 -3.19 20.82
N LYS A 315 -5.90 -3.14 22.13
CA LYS A 315 -6.69 -2.08 22.79
C LYS A 315 -5.86 -0.98 23.44
N ASN A 316 -4.53 -1.13 23.49
CA ASN A 316 -3.69 -0.38 24.44
C ASN A 316 -2.98 0.85 23.86
N ASN A 317 -3.16 1.17 22.58
CA ASN A 317 -2.60 2.39 21.98
C ASN A 317 -3.58 2.97 20.95
N PRO A 318 -4.08 4.20 21.12
CA PRO A 318 -5.06 4.79 20.21
C PRO A 318 -4.51 5.03 18.80
N PHE A 319 -3.18 5.16 18.65
CA PHE A 319 -2.50 5.27 17.35
C PHE A 319 -1.96 3.91 16.85
N ALA A 320 -2.23 2.80 17.54
CA ALA A 320 -1.73 1.50 17.06
C ALA A 320 -2.54 0.99 15.88
N THR A 321 -1.83 0.38 14.94
CA THR A 321 -2.42 -0.40 13.87
C THR A 321 -3.09 -1.64 14.46
N THR A 322 -4.29 -1.96 13.99
CA THR A 322 -4.94 -3.24 14.27
C THR A 322 -4.39 -4.32 13.35
N ALA A 323 -4.62 -5.60 13.66
CA ALA A 323 -4.29 -6.66 12.71
C ALA A 323 -4.98 -6.40 11.35
N PRO A 324 -4.27 -6.49 10.21
CA PRO A 324 -4.80 -6.06 8.91
C PRO A 324 -6.16 -6.65 8.55
N LEU A 325 -6.35 -7.94 8.82
CA LEU A 325 -7.60 -8.64 8.51
C LEU A 325 -8.80 -8.22 9.39
N SER A 326 -8.60 -7.37 10.39
CA SER A 326 -9.69 -6.75 11.15
C SER A 326 -10.39 -5.62 10.38
N ASN A 327 -9.79 -5.20 9.27
CA ASN A 327 -10.38 -4.33 8.27
C ASN A 327 -11.15 -5.17 7.24
N PRO A 328 -12.44 -4.87 6.99
CA PRO A 328 -13.25 -5.65 6.07
C PRO A 328 -12.79 -5.54 4.60
N TYR A 329 -12.09 -4.48 4.19
CA TYR A 329 -11.47 -4.38 2.86
C TYR A 329 -10.35 -5.42 2.70
N ALA A 330 -9.44 -5.48 3.67
CA ALA A 330 -8.36 -6.47 3.68
C ALA A 330 -8.88 -7.91 3.77
N MET A 331 -9.92 -8.15 4.59
CA MET A 331 -10.60 -9.45 4.66
C MET A 331 -11.24 -9.84 3.32
N GLN A 332 -11.81 -8.89 2.59
CA GLN A 332 -12.36 -9.15 1.26
C GLN A 332 -11.26 -9.58 0.28
N ILE A 333 -10.10 -8.92 0.28
CA ILE A 333 -8.94 -9.36 -0.51
C ILE A 333 -8.45 -10.73 -0.08
N ALA A 334 -8.39 -11.03 1.23
CA ALA A 334 -8.04 -12.36 1.72
C ALA A 334 -8.97 -13.46 1.20
N ILE A 335 -10.28 -13.18 1.13
CA ILE A 335 -11.29 -14.08 0.55
C ILE A 335 -11.07 -14.29 -0.95
N GLU A 336 -10.73 -13.24 -1.69
CA GLU A 336 -10.47 -13.33 -3.13
C GLU A 336 -9.20 -14.12 -3.43
N GLU A 337 -8.14 -13.95 -2.62
CA GLU A 337 -6.85 -14.60 -2.78
C GLU A 337 -6.90 -16.10 -2.41
N ALA A 338 -7.42 -16.42 -1.22
CA ALA A 338 -7.44 -17.79 -0.72
C ALA A 338 -8.68 -18.59 -1.17
N GLY A 339 -9.79 -17.89 -1.47
CA GLY A 339 -11.09 -18.47 -1.73
C GLY A 339 -11.94 -18.63 -0.46
N VAL A 340 -13.25 -18.48 -0.63
CA VAL A 340 -14.25 -18.50 0.46
C VAL A 340 -14.13 -19.76 1.34
N LEU A 341 -14.09 -20.95 0.73
CA LEU A 341 -14.05 -22.21 1.48
C LEU A 341 -12.78 -22.34 2.33
N ARG A 342 -11.64 -21.90 1.80
CA ARG A 342 -10.36 -21.94 2.51
C ARG A 342 -10.33 -20.97 3.67
N ILE A 343 -10.84 -19.76 3.50
CA ILE A 343 -10.95 -18.77 4.59
C ILE A 343 -11.90 -19.23 5.69
N LEU A 344 -13.04 -19.82 5.34
CA LEU A 344 -13.98 -20.37 6.32
C LEU A 344 -13.34 -21.51 7.11
N PHE A 345 -12.69 -22.46 6.42
CA PHE A 345 -11.97 -23.55 7.06
C PHE A 345 -10.85 -23.05 7.99
N ALA A 346 -10.03 -22.09 7.52
CA ALA A 346 -9.00 -21.44 8.32
C ALA A 346 -9.58 -20.75 9.57
N SER A 347 -10.75 -20.11 9.44
CA SER A 347 -11.44 -19.44 10.55
C SER A 347 -11.93 -20.43 11.60
N ILE A 348 -12.55 -21.53 11.16
CA ILE A 348 -13.04 -22.60 12.05
C ILE A 348 -11.87 -23.27 12.78
N MET A 349 -10.82 -23.64 12.05
CA MET A 349 -9.64 -24.29 12.65
C MET A 349 -8.88 -23.35 13.59
N SER A 350 -8.83 -22.05 13.29
CA SER A 350 -8.28 -21.03 14.20
C SER A 350 -9.09 -20.92 15.50
N PHE A 351 -10.42 -20.98 15.41
CA PHE A 351 -11.29 -21.00 16.59
C PHE A 351 -11.06 -22.26 17.44
N ILE A 352 -11.03 -23.44 16.82
CA ILE A 352 -10.73 -24.71 17.51
C ILE A 352 -9.33 -24.66 18.14
N GLY A 353 -8.32 -24.22 17.39
CA GLY A 353 -6.95 -24.10 17.87
C GLY A 353 -6.84 -23.26 19.14
N LYS A 354 -7.55 -22.12 19.20
CA LYS A 354 -7.59 -21.26 20.39
C LYS A 354 -8.09 -21.99 21.63
N ILE A 355 -9.05 -22.92 21.49
CA ILE A 355 -9.56 -23.74 22.61
C ILE A 355 -8.44 -24.65 23.14
N PHE A 356 -7.59 -25.17 22.27
CA PHE A 356 -6.44 -26.03 22.63
C PHE A 356 -5.12 -25.26 22.83
N GLY A 357 -5.16 -23.92 22.91
CA GLY A 357 -3.97 -23.09 23.10
C GLY A 357 -3.07 -22.92 21.87
N VAL A 358 -3.44 -23.47 20.71
CA VAL A 358 -2.70 -23.33 19.44
C VAL A 358 -3.10 -22.03 18.74
N ARG A 359 -2.12 -21.16 18.50
CA ARG A 359 -2.31 -19.86 17.82
C ARG A 359 -1.75 -19.90 16.40
N GLY A 360 -2.24 -19.02 15.52
CA GLY A 360 -1.69 -18.86 14.16
C GLY A 360 -2.22 -19.81 13.08
N LEU A 361 -3.06 -20.80 13.42
CA LEU A 361 -3.63 -21.76 12.45
C LEU A 361 -4.35 -21.08 11.28
N PHE A 362 -5.00 -19.93 11.51
CA PHE A 362 -5.64 -19.18 10.43
C PHE A 362 -4.65 -18.89 9.29
N TYR A 363 -3.49 -18.31 9.63
CA TYR A 363 -2.49 -17.87 8.67
C TYR A 363 -1.78 -19.04 7.96
N ILE A 364 -1.53 -20.13 8.71
CA ILE A 364 -0.99 -21.37 8.16
C ILE A 364 -1.94 -21.92 7.09
N ILE A 365 -3.24 -22.00 7.40
CA ILE A 365 -4.24 -22.59 6.52
C ILE A 365 -4.57 -21.64 5.36
N SER A 366 -4.74 -20.34 5.59
CA SER A 366 -5.08 -19.35 4.55
C SER A 366 -3.97 -19.18 3.51
N GLY A 367 -2.72 -19.42 3.92
CA GLY A 367 -1.55 -19.42 3.04
C GLY A 367 -0.80 -18.09 3.00
N LYS A 368 0.45 -18.18 2.51
CA LYS A 368 1.48 -17.13 2.57
C LYS A 368 1.08 -15.78 1.97
N VAL A 369 0.22 -15.75 0.95
CA VAL A 369 -0.24 -14.48 0.35
C VAL A 369 -1.15 -13.72 1.32
N VAL A 370 -2.04 -14.43 2.03
CA VAL A 370 -2.96 -13.83 3.01
C VAL A 370 -2.21 -13.33 4.25
N THR A 371 -1.13 -14.01 4.65
CA THR A 371 -0.32 -13.59 5.81
C THR A 371 0.44 -12.29 5.57
N GLN A 372 0.66 -11.93 4.30
CA GLN A 372 1.34 -10.71 3.87
C GLN A 372 0.38 -9.58 3.50
N ILE A 373 -0.94 -9.76 3.69
CA ILE A 373 -1.88 -8.68 3.41
C ILE A 373 -1.67 -7.59 4.45
N ASP A 374 -1.39 -6.39 3.96
CA ASP A 374 -1.36 -5.16 4.73
C ASP A 374 -2.58 -4.30 4.40
N ASP A 375 -3.07 -3.56 5.39
CA ASP A 375 -4.30 -2.80 5.30
C ASP A 375 -4.10 -1.30 5.55
N MET A 376 -5.15 -0.54 5.29
CA MET A 376 -5.06 0.91 5.32
C MET A 376 -4.91 1.42 6.75
N PRO A 377 -3.92 2.29 7.04
CA PRO A 377 -3.03 2.95 6.10
C PRO A 377 -1.77 2.13 5.77
N ALA A 378 -1.74 1.51 4.59
CA ALA A 378 -0.76 0.47 4.24
C ALA A 378 0.58 1.05 3.77
N SER A 379 0.58 2.25 3.21
CA SER A 379 1.78 2.88 2.63
C SER A 379 1.62 4.40 2.54
N MET A 380 2.57 5.08 1.90
CA MET A 380 2.51 6.52 1.64
C MET A 380 1.53 6.85 0.50
N PRO A 381 1.01 8.09 0.47
CA PRO A 381 0.20 8.59 -0.65
C PRO A 381 0.83 8.33 -2.03
N PRO A 382 0.04 7.91 -3.04
CA PRO A 382 -1.41 7.72 -3.05
C PRO A 382 -1.86 6.31 -2.58
N TYR A 383 -0.95 5.47 -2.08
CA TYR A 383 -1.23 4.09 -1.67
C TYR A 383 -1.70 3.96 -0.20
N ASP A 384 -1.87 5.07 0.51
CA ASP A 384 -2.29 5.12 1.91
C ASP A 384 -3.71 4.60 2.14
N TYR A 385 -4.57 4.61 1.13
CA TYR A 385 -5.91 4.01 1.18
C TYR A 385 -6.06 2.73 0.35
N TYR A 386 -4.96 1.98 0.19
CA TYR A 386 -4.97 0.72 -0.53
C TYR A 386 -4.84 -0.47 0.43
N VAL A 387 -5.36 -1.61 0.00
CA VAL A 387 -4.96 -2.91 0.54
C VAL A 387 -3.79 -3.42 -0.29
N ILE A 388 -2.68 -3.76 0.35
CA ILE A 388 -1.48 -4.28 -0.30
C ILE A 388 -1.42 -5.77 -0.01
N SER A 389 -1.32 -6.60 -1.04
CA SER A 389 -1.20 -8.05 -0.90
C SER A 389 0.24 -8.49 -1.13
N GLY A 390 0.58 -9.69 -0.63
CA GLY A 390 1.91 -10.27 -0.88
C GLY A 390 2.24 -10.40 -2.37
N VAL A 391 3.53 -10.29 -2.67
CA VAL A 391 4.11 -10.53 -4.01
C VAL A 391 3.70 -11.92 -4.51
N HIS A 392 3.26 -12.03 -5.75
CA HIS A 392 2.67 -13.28 -6.25
C HIS A 392 3.72 -14.41 -6.33
N ASN A 393 4.94 -14.10 -6.79
CA ASN A 393 6.06 -15.03 -6.81
C ASN A 393 7.32 -14.37 -6.20
N SER A 394 7.30 -14.21 -4.88
CA SER A 394 8.35 -13.54 -4.10
C SER A 394 9.76 -14.11 -4.35
N LYS A 395 9.88 -15.43 -4.57
CA LYS A 395 11.15 -16.09 -4.91
C LYS A 395 11.69 -15.65 -6.26
N SER A 396 10.85 -15.67 -7.30
CA SER A 396 11.22 -15.18 -8.63
C SER A 396 11.58 -13.69 -8.59
N PHE A 397 10.86 -12.89 -7.80
CA PHE A 397 11.17 -11.48 -7.58
C PHE A 397 12.57 -11.27 -6.98
N CYS A 398 12.93 -12.02 -5.93
CA CYS A 398 14.28 -11.97 -5.35
C CYS A 398 15.36 -12.40 -6.35
N ASN A 399 15.11 -13.48 -7.11
CA ASN A 399 16.07 -13.99 -8.09
C ASN A 399 16.33 -12.99 -9.24
N LYS A 400 15.31 -12.25 -9.70
CA LYS A 400 15.48 -11.19 -10.70
C LYS A 400 16.36 -10.05 -10.20
N ILE A 401 16.25 -9.67 -8.92
CA ILE A 401 17.13 -8.65 -8.35
C ILE A 401 18.58 -9.16 -8.29
N LYS A 402 18.78 -10.42 -7.87
CA LYS A 402 20.10 -11.06 -7.91
C LYS A 402 20.68 -11.08 -9.32
N GLU A 403 19.88 -11.38 -10.33
CA GLU A 403 20.32 -11.39 -11.73
C GLU A 403 20.86 -10.03 -12.18
N VAL A 404 20.20 -8.93 -11.81
CA VAL A 404 20.59 -7.58 -12.25
C VAL A 404 21.65 -6.90 -11.37
N THR A 405 21.88 -7.39 -10.15
CA THR A 405 22.82 -6.79 -9.18
C THR A 405 23.99 -7.68 -8.78
N GLY A 406 23.90 -8.98 -8.99
CA GLY A 406 24.85 -9.98 -8.48
C GLY A 406 24.73 -10.31 -6.98
N CYS A 407 23.92 -9.56 -6.21
CA CYS A 407 23.82 -9.71 -4.76
C CYS A 407 22.71 -10.68 -4.34
N GLU A 408 22.92 -11.43 -3.26
CA GLU A 408 21.84 -12.17 -2.62
C GLU A 408 20.76 -11.18 -2.16
N THR A 409 19.49 -11.56 -2.30
CA THR A 409 18.36 -10.66 -2.10
C THR A 409 17.27 -11.30 -1.25
N CYS A 410 16.59 -10.47 -0.46
CA CYS A 410 15.40 -10.84 0.30
C CYS A 410 14.30 -9.77 0.30
N ILE A 411 13.07 -10.23 0.47
CA ILE A 411 11.92 -9.38 0.79
C ILE A 411 11.67 -9.48 2.30
N VAL A 412 11.60 -8.33 2.96
CA VAL A 412 11.47 -8.24 4.43
C VAL A 412 10.28 -7.40 4.80
N ASP A 413 9.49 -7.90 5.74
CA ASP A 413 8.47 -7.16 6.46
C ASP A 413 9.04 -6.75 7.82
N ALA A 414 9.33 -5.46 8.02
CA ALA A 414 9.95 -4.93 9.23
C ALA A 414 9.09 -3.81 9.82
N ASN A 415 9.07 -3.70 11.15
CA ASN A 415 8.33 -2.67 11.86
C ASN A 415 9.10 -2.11 13.06
N ASP A 416 8.63 -0.97 13.56
CA ASP A 416 9.26 -0.25 14.67
C ASP A 416 9.11 -0.96 16.04
N LEU A 417 8.42 -2.11 16.10
CA LEU A 417 8.22 -2.89 17.33
C LEU A 417 9.33 -3.93 17.56
N GLY A 418 10.41 -3.91 16.79
CA GLY A 418 11.50 -4.87 16.96
C GLY A 418 11.33 -6.14 16.11
N ILE A 419 10.36 -6.20 15.21
CA ILE A 419 10.04 -7.40 14.44
C ILE A 419 10.41 -7.16 12.98
N ALA A 420 11.30 -8.02 12.46
CA ALA A 420 11.55 -8.17 11.03
C ALA A 420 11.36 -9.63 10.64
N TRP A 421 10.71 -9.86 9.50
CA TRP A 421 10.43 -11.19 8.97
C TRP A 421 10.88 -11.27 7.52
N VAL A 422 11.78 -12.20 7.22
CA VAL A 422 12.16 -12.50 5.84
C VAL A 422 11.06 -13.32 5.20
N VAL A 423 10.23 -12.62 4.43
CA VAL A 423 9.10 -13.19 3.67
C VAL A 423 9.61 -14.22 2.66
N ASP A 424 10.61 -13.84 1.88
CA ASP A 424 11.26 -14.72 0.91
C ASP A 424 12.68 -14.24 0.61
N SER A 425 13.49 -15.12 0.05
CA SER A 425 14.87 -14.81 -0.29
C SER A 425 15.39 -15.69 -1.41
N THR A 426 16.50 -15.26 -1.99
CA THR A 426 17.46 -16.12 -2.68
C THR A 426 17.94 -17.28 -1.78
N ASP A 427 18.50 -18.34 -2.38
CA ASP A 427 18.77 -19.61 -1.67
C ASP A 427 19.93 -19.55 -0.67
N ASN A 428 20.96 -18.73 -0.94
CA ASN A 428 22.21 -18.74 -0.16
C ASN A 428 22.23 -17.61 0.88
N MET A 429 21.30 -17.63 1.84
CA MET A 429 21.19 -16.56 2.83
C MET A 429 20.72 -17.09 4.19
N ASP A 430 21.35 -16.62 5.27
CA ASP A 430 20.82 -16.84 6.62
C ASP A 430 19.73 -15.80 6.93
N LYS A 431 18.47 -16.27 6.94
CA LYS A 431 17.32 -15.42 7.23
C LYS A 431 17.36 -14.81 8.62
N LYS A 432 17.87 -15.55 9.62
CA LYS A 432 17.90 -15.06 11.01
C LYS A 432 18.89 -13.93 11.19
N GLU A 433 20.03 -13.99 10.51
CA GLU A 433 21.00 -12.87 10.51
C GLU A 433 20.37 -11.60 9.92
N VAL A 434 19.66 -11.71 8.80
CA VAL A 434 18.96 -10.57 8.17
C VAL A 434 17.84 -10.02 9.05
N GLU A 435 16.99 -10.88 9.63
CA GLU A 435 15.93 -10.47 10.56
C GLU A 435 16.52 -9.72 11.77
N LYS A 436 17.65 -10.20 12.30
CA LYS A 436 18.36 -9.51 13.38
C LYS A 436 18.86 -8.13 12.94
N ALA A 437 19.51 -8.04 11.78
CA ALA A 437 20.06 -6.79 11.22
C ALA A 437 18.99 -5.73 10.95
N LEU A 438 17.75 -6.14 10.65
CA LEU A 438 16.66 -5.25 10.27
C LEU A 438 15.58 -5.05 11.35
N SER A 439 15.73 -5.67 12.53
CA SER A 439 14.68 -5.68 13.57
C SER A 439 14.27 -4.30 14.11
N ASP A 440 15.14 -3.29 14.04
CA ASP A 440 14.88 -1.87 14.39
C ASP A 440 14.46 -1.03 13.17
N ASN A 441 14.02 -1.68 12.10
CA ASN A 441 13.45 -1.09 10.89
C ASN A 441 14.31 0.04 10.27
N PRO A 442 15.51 -0.25 9.75
CA PRO A 442 16.35 0.76 9.09
C PRO A 442 15.74 1.28 7.78
N GLN A 443 14.73 0.60 7.21
CA GLN A 443 13.96 1.06 6.06
C GLN A 443 13.14 2.33 6.36
N GLY A 444 12.81 2.55 7.64
CA GLY A 444 11.91 3.61 8.06
C GLY A 444 10.48 3.38 7.59
N ASN A 445 9.63 4.39 7.76
CA ASN A 445 8.21 4.34 7.38
C ASN A 445 7.81 5.59 6.59
N GLU A 446 6.81 5.47 5.71
CA GLU A 446 6.36 6.55 4.82
C GLU A 446 7.54 7.29 4.13
N ASP A 447 7.72 8.57 4.45
CA ASP A 447 8.44 9.53 3.63
C ASP A 447 9.98 9.45 3.76
N PHE A 448 10.49 8.34 4.30
CA PHE A 448 11.93 8.03 4.26
C PHE A 448 12.35 7.63 2.85
N GLN A 449 11.45 6.95 2.12
CA GLN A 449 11.68 6.48 0.74
C GLN A 449 13.00 5.68 0.61
N THR A 450 13.31 4.87 1.61
CA THR A 450 14.47 3.96 1.65
C THR A 450 14.03 2.51 1.69
N PRO A 451 13.23 2.03 0.70
CA PRO A 451 12.69 0.67 0.72
C PRO A 451 13.77 -0.40 0.50
N ILE A 452 14.96 0.01 0.07
CA ILE A 452 16.10 -0.85 -0.19
C ILE A 452 17.16 -0.59 0.89
N ILE A 453 17.62 -1.65 1.54
CA ILE A 453 18.76 -1.62 2.47
C ILE A 453 19.83 -2.57 1.94
N ILE A 454 21.06 -2.08 1.80
CA ILE A 454 22.23 -2.94 1.59
C ILE A 454 22.75 -3.34 2.98
N ILE A 455 22.81 -4.64 3.23
CA ILE A 455 23.34 -5.22 4.47
C ILE A 455 24.75 -5.73 4.17
N ARG A 456 25.72 -5.21 4.91
CA ARG A 456 27.13 -5.55 4.79
C ARG A 456 27.64 -6.07 6.10
N LYS A 457 28.26 -7.26 6.10
CA LYS A 457 28.97 -7.81 7.25
C LYS A 457 30.30 -7.06 7.42
N ASN A 458 30.59 -6.62 8.65
CA ASN A 458 31.79 -5.84 8.99
C ASN A 458 33.07 -6.66 8.96
#